data_AF-A0A423M935-F1
#
_entry.id   AF-A0A423M935-F1
#
_cell.length_a   1.000
_cell.length_b   1.000
_cell.length_c   1.000
_cell.angle_alpha   90.00
_cell.angle_beta   90.00
_cell.angle_gamma   90.00
#
_symmetry.space_group_name_H-M   'P 1'
#
loop_
_entity.id
_entity.type
_entity.pdbx_description
1 polymer ?
#
loop_
_entity_poly.entity_id
_entity_poly.type
_entity_poly.pdbx_seq_one_letter_code
_entity_poly.pdbx_strand_id
1 'polypeptide(L)'
;MEKNTPHYDLAVVKADVRRLGWRAFTHTARRTGTALELTLKEMQEVIFKLQRNMLYKSMTTYGDHRIWQDVYHIKSHDLEIYIKVSYHYDRRPPVISFKESNS
;
A
#
# COMPACT_ATOMS: atom_id res chain seq x y z
N MET A 1 3.31 -6.63 -17.07
CA MET A 1 4.70 -6.99 -16.73
C MET A 1 4.83 -7.07 -15.21
N GLU A 2 5.78 -7.87 -14.71
CA GLU A 2 6.08 -8.02 -13.28
C GLU A 2 7.60 -7.92 -13.05
N LYS A 3 8.01 -7.36 -11.90
CA LYS A 3 9.41 -7.26 -11.45
C LYS A 3 9.51 -7.39 -9.93
N ASN A 4 10.71 -7.72 -9.44
CA ASN A 4 11.05 -7.86 -8.02
C ASN A 4 11.75 -6.63 -7.43
N THR A 5 11.61 -5.47 -8.07
CA THR A 5 12.11 -4.19 -7.56
C THR A 5 10.94 -3.22 -7.46
N PRO A 6 10.85 -2.42 -6.37
CA PRO A 6 9.74 -1.49 -6.23
C PRO A 6 9.80 -0.46 -7.35
N HIS A 7 8.65 -0.06 -7.86
CA HIS A 7 8.54 1.03 -8.83
C HIS A 7 8.60 2.38 -8.13
N TYR A 8 8.01 2.51 -6.94
CA TYR A 8 7.97 3.76 -6.19
C TYR A 8 9.02 3.77 -5.08
N ASP A 9 9.62 4.93 -4.85
CA ASP A 9 10.49 5.13 -3.70
C ASP A 9 9.66 5.08 -2.41
N LEU A 10 9.96 4.10 -1.57
CA LEU A 10 9.25 3.87 -0.31
C LEU A 10 9.40 5.06 0.65
N ALA A 11 10.50 5.82 0.59
CA ALA A 11 10.65 7.03 1.39
C ALA A 11 9.63 8.11 0.98
N VAL A 12 9.38 8.25 -0.32
CA VAL A 12 8.37 9.17 -0.86
C VAL A 12 6.96 8.72 -0.45
N VAL A 13 6.67 7.42 -0.55
CA VAL A 13 5.37 6.85 -0.12
C VAL A 13 5.11 7.18 1.35
N LYS A 14 6.08 6.96 2.24
CA LYS A 14 5.96 7.27 3.67
C LYS A 14 5.78 8.77 3.91
N ALA A 15 6.51 9.62 3.19
CA ALA A 15 6.37 11.07 3.30
C ALA A 15 4.96 11.54 2.90
N ASP A 16 4.39 10.98 1.83
CA ASP A 16 3.03 11.29 1.39
C ASP A 16 1.98 10.82 2.39
N VAL A 17 2.10 9.61 2.94
CA VAL A 17 1.17 9.11 3.96
C VAL A 17 1.18 9.97 5.22
N ARG A 18 2.37 10.44 5.64
CA ARG A 18 2.51 11.38 6.76
C ARG A 18 1.84 12.72 6.45
N ARG A 19 2.04 13.26 5.25
CA ARG A 19 1.51 14.57 4.84
C ARG A 19 -0.01 14.57 4.65
N LEU A 20 -0.55 13.49 4.09
CA LEU A 20 -1.95 13.42 3.65
C LEU A 20 -2.88 12.80 4.70
N GLY A 21 -2.35 12.04 5.65
CA GLY A 21 -3.14 11.34 6.67
C GLY A 21 -4.22 10.47 6.03
N TRP A 22 -5.47 10.66 6.45
CA TRP A 22 -6.64 9.97 5.89
C TRP A 22 -6.70 10.04 4.36
N ARG A 23 -6.33 11.18 3.75
CA ARG A 23 -6.35 11.41 2.30
C ARG A 23 -5.36 10.54 1.54
N ALA A 24 -4.39 9.92 2.21
CA ALA A 24 -3.46 8.97 1.61
C ALA A 24 -4.14 7.66 1.22
N PHE A 25 -5.27 7.32 1.83
CA PHE A 25 -5.97 6.07 1.63
C PHE A 25 -7.23 6.29 0.77
N THR A 26 -7.52 5.38 -0.16
CA THR A 26 -8.79 5.42 -0.89
C THR A 26 -9.96 5.08 0.03
N HIS A 27 -11.19 5.38 -0.39
CA HIS A 27 -12.38 4.99 0.35
C HIS A 27 -12.42 3.49 0.65
N THR A 28 -12.10 2.65 -0.34
CA THR A 28 -12.04 1.20 -0.17
C THR A 28 -10.93 0.80 0.81
N ALA A 29 -9.74 1.39 0.71
CA ALA A 29 -8.62 1.13 1.63
C ALA A 29 -8.98 1.36 3.09
N ARG A 30 -9.70 2.46 3.34
CA ARG A 30 -10.18 2.83 4.67
C ARG A 30 -11.19 1.83 5.19
N ARG A 31 -12.18 1.47 4.36
CA ARG A 31 -13.18 0.44 4.72
C ARG A 31 -12.53 -0.90 5.05
N THR A 32 -11.53 -1.33 4.26
CA THR A 32 -10.82 -2.57 4.55
C THR A 32 -9.97 -2.47 5.81
N GLY A 33 -9.26 -1.35 6.03
CA GLY A 33 -8.53 -1.12 7.28
C GLY A 33 -9.44 -1.17 8.50
N THR A 34 -10.60 -0.52 8.44
CA THR A 34 -11.62 -0.59 9.50
C THR A 34 -12.20 -1.99 9.68
N ALA A 35 -12.40 -2.75 8.61
CA ALA A 35 -12.87 -4.14 8.70
C ALA A 35 -11.84 -5.08 9.35
N LEU A 36 -10.55 -4.72 9.27
CA LEU A 36 -9.44 -5.36 10.00
C LEU A 36 -9.24 -4.77 11.41
N GLU A 37 -10.20 -4.00 11.90
CA GLU A 37 -10.15 -3.32 13.22
C GLU A 37 -8.96 -2.37 13.39
N LEU A 38 -8.34 -1.93 12.29
CA LEU A 38 -7.26 -0.96 12.32
C LEU A 38 -7.80 0.47 12.34
N THR A 39 -7.33 1.26 13.30
CA THR A 39 -7.45 2.71 13.32
C THR A 39 -6.61 3.34 12.20
N LEU A 40 -6.91 4.60 11.84
CA LEU A 40 -6.07 5.36 10.90
C LEU A 40 -4.60 5.41 11.35
N LYS A 41 -4.35 5.54 12.66
CA LYS A 41 -2.99 5.58 13.20
C LYS A 41 -2.27 4.26 12.94
N GLU A 42 -2.91 3.13 13.22
CA GLU A 42 -2.34 1.80 12.97
C GLU A 42 -2.13 1.54 11.48
N MET A 43 -3.07 1.98 10.62
CA MET A 43 -2.88 1.93 9.17
C MET A 43 -1.63 2.71 8.73
N GLN A 44 -1.38 3.90 9.29
CA GLN A 44 -0.17 4.68 9.00
C GLN A 44 1.09 3.99 9.54
N GLU A 45 1.04 3.46 10.76
CA GLU A 45 2.16 2.73 11.39
C GLU A 45 2.57 1.52 10.55
N VAL A 46 1.61 0.76 10.03
CA VAL A 46 1.87 -0.37 9.13
C VAL A 46 2.64 0.09 7.88
N ILE A 47 2.25 1.21 7.26
CA ILE A 47 2.99 1.77 6.12
C ILE A 47 4.40 2.23 6.52
N PHE A 48 4.55 2.83 7.70
CA PHE A 48 5.84 3.30 8.17
C PHE A 48 6.80 2.15 8.52
N LYS A 49 6.28 0.97 8.86
CA LYS A 49 7.07 -0.25 9.09
C LYS A 49 7.55 -0.92 7.80
N LEU A 50 6.98 -0.60 6.63
CA LEU A 50 7.39 -1.21 5.37
C LEU A 50 8.90 -1.05 5.10
N GLN A 51 9.51 -2.11 4.59
CA GLN A 51 10.90 -2.16 4.15
C GLN A 51 10.98 -2.66 2.70
N ARG A 52 12.07 -2.36 2.01
CA ARG A 52 12.25 -2.73 0.59
C ARG A 52 12.21 -4.25 0.37
N ASN A 53 12.74 -5.03 1.32
CA ASN A 53 12.74 -6.50 1.29
C ASN A 53 11.35 -7.12 1.54
N MET A 54 10.37 -6.33 1.99
CA MET A 54 8.98 -6.75 2.14
C MET A 54 8.20 -6.64 0.83
N LEU A 55 8.83 -6.19 -0.27
CA LEU A 55 8.19 -6.22 -1.58
C LEU A 55 7.90 -7.66 -1.96
N TYR A 56 6.62 -7.97 -2.12
CA TYR A 56 6.17 -9.24 -2.69
C TYR A 56 6.35 -9.24 -4.20
N LYS A 57 5.85 -8.20 -4.88
CA LYS A 57 6.05 -7.98 -6.32
C LYS A 57 5.71 -6.55 -6.75
N SER A 58 6.21 -6.14 -7.90
CA SER A 58 5.79 -4.91 -8.57
C SER A 58 5.25 -5.26 -9.95
N MET A 59 4.00 -4.89 -10.27
CA MET A 59 3.35 -5.28 -11.52
C MET A 59 2.55 -4.14 -12.15
N THR A 60 2.44 -4.14 -13.46
CA THR A 60 1.59 -3.19 -14.19
C THR A 60 0.12 -3.63 -14.15
N THR A 61 -0.81 -2.69 -14.23
CA THR A 61 -2.23 -3.05 -14.38
C THR A 61 -2.54 -3.57 -15.79
N TYR A 62 -3.60 -4.37 -15.94
CA TYR A 62 -4.07 -4.84 -17.25
C TYR A 62 -4.63 -3.70 -18.10
N GLY A 63 -5.34 -2.75 -17.50
CA GLY A 63 -6.01 -1.64 -18.20
C GLY A 63 -5.07 -0.50 -18.61
N ASP A 64 -3.93 -0.35 -17.94
CA ASP A 64 -2.86 0.58 -18.33
C ASP A 64 -1.49 0.06 -17.86
N HIS A 65 -0.64 -0.28 -18.82
CA HIS A 65 0.69 -0.82 -18.60
C HIS A 65 1.69 0.21 -18.03
N ARG A 66 1.34 1.49 -18.00
CA ARG A 66 2.17 2.54 -17.42
C ARG A 66 1.89 2.73 -15.92
N ILE A 67 0.77 2.21 -15.42
CA ILE A 67 0.45 2.23 -13.99
C ILE A 67 1.06 1.00 -13.32
N TRP A 68 2.01 1.24 -12.41
CA TRP A 68 2.62 0.21 -11.59
C TRP A 68 1.95 0.09 -10.23
N GLN A 69 1.90 -1.13 -9.72
CA GLN A 69 1.42 -1.51 -8.41
C GLN A 69 2.55 -2.24 -7.69
N ASP A 70 3.12 -1.60 -6.66
CA ASP A 70 4.02 -2.27 -5.72
C ASP A 70 3.16 -2.97 -4.66
N VAL A 71 3.35 -4.26 -4.49
CA VAL A 71 2.67 -5.07 -3.48
C VAL A 71 3.69 -5.46 -2.44
N TYR A 72 3.48 -5.01 -1.21
CA TYR A 72 4.27 -5.40 -0.05
C TYR A 72 3.51 -6.43 0.79
N HIS A 73 4.23 -7.25 1.53
CA HIS A 73 3.68 -8.20 2.49
C HIS A 73 4.30 -7.97 3.85
N ILE A 74 3.48 -7.77 4.88
CA ILE A 74 3.93 -7.49 6.24
C ILE A 74 3.01 -8.17 7.26
N LYS A 75 3.63 -8.76 8.29
CA LYS A 75 2.93 -9.18 9.49
C LYS A 75 2.91 -8.05 10.52
N SER A 76 1.73 -7.59 10.94
CA SER A 76 1.58 -6.56 11.98
C SER A 76 0.21 -6.66 12.64
N HIS A 77 0.11 -6.35 13.93
CA HIS A 77 -1.14 -6.45 14.70
C HIS A 77 -1.78 -7.85 14.60
N ASP A 78 -0.94 -8.89 14.61
CA ASP A 78 -1.34 -10.29 14.43
C ASP A 78 -2.05 -10.62 13.10
N LEU A 79 -1.97 -9.71 12.12
CA LEU A 79 -2.51 -9.87 10.77
C LEU A 79 -1.38 -10.05 9.74
N GLU A 80 -1.61 -10.93 8.76
CA GLU A 80 -0.84 -10.97 7.51
C GLU A 80 -1.48 -9.99 6.51
N ILE A 81 -0.76 -8.92 6.18
CA ILE A 81 -1.29 -7.80 5.41
C ILE A 81 -0.53 -7.67 4.10
N TYR A 82 -1.26 -7.78 2.99
CA TYR A 82 -0.78 -7.31 1.69
C TYR A 82 -1.11 -5.84 1.52
N ILE A 83 -0.12 -5.03 1.14
CA ILE A 83 -0.25 -3.59 0.93
C ILE A 83 0.07 -3.28 -0.52
N LYS A 84 -0.93 -2.85 -1.27
CA LYS A 84 -0.73 -2.32 -2.62
C LYS A 84 -0.34 -0.84 -2.55
N VAL A 85 0.55 -0.38 -3.42
CA VAL A 85 0.91 1.04 -3.59
C VAL A 85 0.92 1.34 -5.07
N SER A 86 0.13 2.31 -5.50
CA SER A 86 0.14 2.79 -6.88
C SER A 86 -0.19 4.26 -6.95
N TYR A 87 0.52 4.99 -7.80
CA TYR A 87 0.22 6.37 -8.14
C TYR A 87 -0.48 6.41 -9.50
N HIS A 88 -1.51 7.25 -9.61
CA HIS A 88 -2.00 7.67 -10.92
C HIS A 88 -1.10 8.80 -11.45
N TYR A 89 -1.11 9.01 -12.78
CA TYR A 89 -0.28 10.05 -13.44
C TYR A 89 -0.35 11.42 -12.78
N ASP A 90 -1.50 11.77 -12.21
CA ASP A 90 -1.74 13.07 -11.58
C ASP A 90 -1.15 13.19 -10.16
N ARG A 91 -0.20 12.32 -9.76
CA ARG A 91 0.35 12.26 -8.39
C ARG A 91 -0.72 12.12 -7.32
N ARG A 92 -1.82 11.45 -7.65
CA ARG A 92 -2.88 11.13 -6.68
C ARG A 92 -2.30 10.29 -5.55
N PRO A 93 -2.87 10.39 -4.34
CA PRO A 93 -2.38 9.63 -3.20
C PRO A 93 -2.29 8.13 -3.50
N PRO A 94 -1.32 7.42 -2.89
CA PRO A 94 -1.10 6.01 -3.19
C PRO A 94 -2.35 5.19 -2.88
N VAL A 95 -2.76 4.32 -3.80
CA VAL A 95 -3.87 3.39 -3.53
C VAL A 95 -3.36 2.28 -2.62
N ILE A 96 -3.52 2.46 -1.32
CA ILE A 96 -3.29 1.44 -0.30
C ILE A 96 -4.46 0.47 -0.29
N SER A 97 -4.23 -0.83 -0.12
CA SER A 97 -5.29 -1.84 0.02
C SER A 97 -4.76 -2.91 0.93
N PHE A 98 -5.60 -3.39 1.85
CA PHE A 98 -5.30 -4.51 2.72
C PHE A 98 -5.97 -5.75 2.12
N LYS A 99 -5.34 -6.92 2.21
CA LYS A 99 -5.96 -8.20 1.86
C LYS A 99 -5.58 -9.18 2.96
N GLU A 100 -6.56 -9.84 3.56
CA GLU A 100 -6.30 -10.98 4.44
C GLU A 100 -5.61 -12.07 3.63
N SER A 101 -4.54 -12.62 4.19
CA SER A 101 -4.07 -13.93 3.75
C SER A 101 -5.05 -14.93 4.34
N ASN A 102 -6.08 -15.30 3.57
CA ASN A 102 -7.11 -16.34 3.83
C ASN A 102 -7.15 -16.96 5.24
N SER A 103 -8.32 -16.91 5.88
CA SER A 103 -8.77 -17.93 6.83
C SER A 103 -8.54 -19.35 6.32
#